data_AF-A0A443SH26-F1
#
_entry.id   AF-A0A443SH26-F1
#
_cell.length_a   1.000
_cell.length_b   1.000
_cell.length_c   1.000
_cell.angle_alpha   90.00
_cell.angle_beta   90.00
_cell.angle_gamma   90.00
#
_symmetry.space_group_name_H-M   'P 1'
#
loop_
_entity.id
_entity.type
_entity.pdbx_description
1 polymer ?
#
loop_
_entity_poly.entity_id
_entity_poly.type
_entity_poly.pdbx_seq_one_letter_code
_entity_poly.pdbx_strand_id
1 'polypeptide(L)' 'MKQGDSGGPLVHFERNVGTLIGIVSFGPIESCGERGSAAVYTKVSKYVDWINEVMTESTDEHNQYP' A
#
# COMPACT_ATOMS: atom_id res chain seq x y z
N MET A 1 -0.50 -11.20 10.17
CA MET A 1 -1.52 -10.42 9.42
C MET A 1 -2.79 -11.22 9.38
N LYS A 2 -3.95 -10.56 9.28
CA LYS A 2 -5.22 -11.24 9.10
C LYS A 2 -5.65 -11.16 7.64
N GLN A 3 -6.41 -12.15 7.20
CA GLN A 3 -7.08 -12.10 5.89
C GLN A 3 -7.97 -10.84 5.86
N GLY A 4 -7.83 -10.05 4.80
CA GLY A 4 -8.57 -8.79 4.64
C GLY A 4 -7.79 -7.53 5.04
N ASP A 5 -6.63 -7.67 5.68
CA ASP A 5 -5.73 -6.52 5.91
C ASP A 5 -4.98 -6.10 4.63
N SER A 6 -4.91 -6.99 3.62
CA SER A 6 -4.23 -6.73 2.34
C SER A 6 -4.80 -5.47 1.65
N GLY A 7 -3.90 -4.60 1.19
CA GLY A 7 -4.27 -3.28 0.67
C GLY A 7 -4.32 -2.18 1.74
N GLY A 8 -4.32 -2.53 3.03
CA GLY A 8 -4.29 -1.58 4.14
C GLY A 8 -2.98 -0.78 4.23
N PRO A 9 -3.01 0.44 4.84
CA PRO A 9 -1.87 1.34 4.87
C PRO A 9 -0.90 1.04 6.02
N LEU A 10 0.41 1.12 5.73
CA LEU A 10 1.46 1.33 6.73
C LEU A 10 1.91 2.79 6.68
N VAL A 11 1.60 3.55 7.73
CA VAL A 11 1.82 5.00 7.81
C VAL A 11 2.92 5.33 8.81
N HIS A 12 3.88 6.17 8.39
CA HIS A 12 4.84 6.81 9.28
C HIS A 12 4.35 8.22 9.62
N PHE A 13 4.29 8.57 10.91
CA PHE A 13 3.87 9.89 11.35
C PHE A 13 5.07 10.72 11.82
N GLU A 14 5.25 11.89 11.22
CA GLU A 14 6.23 12.89 11.64
C GLU A 14 5.56 14.26 11.73
N ARG A 15 5.68 14.94 12.89
CA ARG A 15 5.12 16.29 13.12
C ARG A 15 3.65 16.44 12.68
N ASN A 16 2.80 15.46 13.05
CA ASN A 16 1.39 15.36 12.66
C ASN A 16 1.11 15.18 11.16
N VAL A 17 2.13 14.88 10.36
CA VAL A 17 1.98 14.51 8.95
C VAL A 17 2.13 13.00 8.83
N GLY A 18 1.12 12.34 8.26
CA GLY A 18 1.16 10.91 7.95
C GLY A 18 1.68 10.67 6.54
N THR A 19 2.75 9.90 6.40
CA THR A 19 3.30 9.46 5.12
C THR A 19 3.01 7.98 4.91
N LEU A 20 2.35 7.64 3.81
CA LEU A 20 2.14 6.25 3.41
C LEU A 20 3.48 5.65 2.92
N ILE A 21 4.04 4.73 3.69
CA ILE A 21 5.35 4.12 3.40
C ILE A 21 5.23 2.67 2.90
N GLY A 22 4.12 2.01 3.18
CA GLY A 22 3.90 0.62 2.79
C GLY A 22 2.42 0.28 2.58
N ILE A 23 2.17 -0.76 1.80
CA ILE A 23 0.85 -1.38 1.63
C ILE A 23 0.96 -2.83 2.10
N VAL A 24 0.02 -3.27 2.96
CA VAL A 24 -0.01 -4.66 3.43
C VAL A 24 -0.11 -5.60 2.22
N SER A 25 0.83 -6.53 2.11
CA SER A 25 0.89 -7.47 0.99
C SER A 25 0.55 -8.89 1.46
N PHE A 26 1.53 -9.62 1.98
CA PHE A 26 1.39 -11.02 2.39
C PHE A 26 2.33 -11.37 3.54
N GLY A 27 2.23 -12.61 3.99
CA GLY A 27 3.13 -13.26 4.92
C GLY A 27 2.39 -14.33 5.71
N PRO A 28 2.96 -14.81 6.81
CA PRO A 28 2.54 -16.07 7.42
C PRO A 28 1.07 -16.03 7.89
N ILE A 29 0.28 -16.99 7.40
CA ILE A 29 -1.14 -17.15 7.73
C ILE A 29 -1.30 -17.88 9.09
N GLU A 30 -0.41 -18.83 9.38
CA GLU A 30 -0.51 -19.72 10.54
C GLU A 30 -0.01 -19.09 11.85
N SER A 31 0.84 -18.05 11.76
CA SER A 31 1.59 -17.49 12.88
C SER A 31 1.39 -15.98 13.03
N CYS A 32 0.15 -15.50 12.93
CA CYS A 32 -0.13 -14.06 13.08
C CYS A 32 0.30 -13.54 14.45
N GLY A 33 1.41 -12.80 14.49
CA GLY A 33 1.95 -12.20 15.70
C GLY A 33 3.05 -13.01 16.39
N GLU A 34 3.54 -14.10 15.78
CA GLU A 34 4.69 -14.83 16.33
C GLU A 34 6.02 -14.11 16.10
N ARG A 35 6.89 -14.22 17.11
CA ARG A 35 8.24 -13.67 17.09
C ARG A 35 9.04 -14.33 15.95
N GLY A 36 9.54 -13.53 15.01
CA GLY A 36 10.28 -14.01 13.84
C GLY A 36 9.43 -14.12 12.56
N SER A 37 8.11 -13.96 12.65
CA SER A 37 7.20 -13.90 11.51
C SER A 37 6.84 -12.45 11.20
N ALA A 38 7.57 -11.82 10.27
CA ALA A 38 7.31 -10.45 9.84
C ALA A 38 6.28 -10.43 8.71
N ALA A 39 5.37 -9.44 8.74
CA ALA A 39 4.52 -9.15 7.59
C ALA A 39 5.34 -8.49 6.47
N VAL A 40 5.02 -8.82 5.22
CA VAL A 40 5.65 -8.24 4.04
C VAL A 40 4.75 -7.13 3.49
N TYR A 41 5.37 -6.00 3.16
CA TYR A 41 4.69 -4.81 2.66
C TYR A 41 5.26 -4.43 1.30
N THR A 42 4.40 -3.94 0.41
CA THR A 42 4.85 -3.26 -0.81
C THR A 42 5.48 -1.93 -0.41
N LYS A 43 6.72 -1.67 -0.82
CA LYS A 43 7.44 -0.42 -0.54
C LYS A 43 6.93 0.71 -1.44
N VAL A 44 6.08 1.58 -0.93
CA VAL A 44 5.39 2.62 -1.73
C VAL A 44 6.38 3.53 -2.46
N SER A 45 7.51 3.87 -1.83
CA SER A 45 8.53 4.72 -2.44
C SER A 45 9.11 4.17 -3.76
N LYS A 46 8.96 2.87 -4.05
CA LYS A 46 9.41 2.25 -5.30
C LYS A 46 8.43 2.44 -6.47
N TYR A 47 7.21 2.88 -6.17
CA TYR A 47 6.11 2.98 -7.14
C TYR A 47 5.56 4.40 -7.27
N VAL A 48 6.21 5.41 -6.67
CA VAL A 48 5.72 6.80 -6.72
C VAL A 48 5.59 7.30 -8.15
N ASP A 49 6.55 7.00 -9.03
CA ASP A 49 6.49 7.42 -10.43
C ASP A 49 5.29 6.80 -11.16
N TRP A 50 5.09 5.48 -11.00
CA TRP A 50 3.92 4.78 -11.55
C TRP A 50 2.59 5.31 -10.98
N ILE A 51 2.53 5.59 -9.68
CA ILE A 51 1.34 6.20 -9.06
C ILE A 51 1.06 7.55 -9.72
N ASN A 52 2.08 8.40 -9.88
CA ASN A 52 1.90 9.71 -10.50
C ASN A 52 1.45 9.60 -11.95
N GLU A 53 2.06 8.71 -12.73
CA GLU A 53 1.68 8.41 -14.13
C GLU A 53 0.20 8.04 -14.22
N VAL A 54 -0.25 7.03 -13.49
CA VAL A 54 -1.65 6.57 -13.49
C VAL A 54 -2.61 7.67 -13.02
N MET A 55 -2.23 8.43 -11.99
CA MET A 55 -3.05 9.54 -11.50
C MET A 55 -3.18 10.67 -12.54
N THR A 56 -2.15 10.89 -13.35
CA THR A 56 -2.18 11.88 -14.44
C THR A 56 -2.90 11.37 -15.70
N GLU A 57 -2.88 10.07 -15.98
CA GLU A 57 -3.62 9.46 -17.10
C GLU A 57 -5.13 9.40 -16.81
N SER A 58 -5.51 9.15 -15.56
CA SER A 58 -6.92 9.00 -15.15
C SER A 58 -7.78 10.27 -15.31
N THR A 59 -7.19 11.44 -15.58
CA THR A 59 -7.96 12.68 -15.85
C THR A 59 -8.48 12.80 -17.27
N ASP A 60 -8.01 11.98 -18.22
CA ASP A 60 -8.42 12.05 -19.63
C ASP A 60 -9.25 10.84 -20.12
N GLU A 61 -9.42 9.80 -19.30
CA GLU A 61 -10.09 8.55 -19.71
C GLU A 61 -11.52 8.39 -19.17
N HIS A 62 -11.96 9.26 -18.26
CA HIS A 62 -13.32 9.20 -17.70
C HIS A 62 -14.42 9.86 -18.56
N ASN A 63 -14.13 10.30 -19.78
CA ASN A 63 -15.16 10.77 -20.72
C ASN A 63 -15.31 9.90 -21.99
N GLN A 64 -14.84 8.65 -21.96
CA GLN A 64 -15.08 7.76 -23.09
C GLN A 64 -15.35 6.32 -22.69
N TYR A 65 -16.54 6.09 -22.14
CA TYR A 65 -17.32 4.89 -22.40
C TYR A 65 -18.79 5.30 -22.62
N PRO A 66 -19.51 4.70 -23.59
CA PRO A 66 -20.96 4.86 -23.67
C PRO A 66 -21.69 4.32 -22.44
#